data_AF-A0A7L1TD03-F1
#
_entry.id   AF-A0A7L1TD03-F1
#
_cell.length_a   1.000
_cell.length_b   1.000
_cell.length_c   1.000
_cell.angle_alpha   90.00
_cell.angle_beta   90.00
_cell.angle_gamma   90.00
#
_symmetry.space_group_name_H-M   'P 1'
#
loop_
_entity.id
_entity.type
_entity.pdbx_description
1 polymer ?
#
loop_
_entity_poly.entity_id
_entity_poly.type
_entity_poly.pdbx_seq_one_letter_code
_entity_poly.pdbx_strand_id
1 'polypeptide(L)'
;SSPSDAEFDAVVGYLEDIIMDDDFQLIQRTFMEKHYQEFDDSEENKLIYTSIFNEYISLVEKYIEEKLLDRIPGFNMTAFTMSLQQHKDEMAGDIFDMLLTFTDFLAFKEMFLDYRAEKEGRSLDLSSGLVVTSLNKSSISSS
;
A
#
# COMPACT_ATOMS: atom_id res chain seq x y z
N SER A 1 -12.67 -7.92 -25.17
CA SER A 1 -13.11 -7.41 -23.87
C SER A 1 -14.60 -7.19 -23.92
N SER A 2 -15.32 -7.76 -22.96
CA SER A 2 -16.73 -7.49 -22.75
C SER A 2 -16.91 -6.05 -22.20
N PRO A 3 -18.10 -5.43 -22.30
CA PRO A 3 -18.35 -4.13 -21.69
C PRO A 3 -18.14 -4.14 -20.16
N SER A 4 -18.34 -5.29 -19.50
CA SER A 4 -18.10 -5.45 -18.06
C SER A 4 -16.60 -5.48 -17.73
N ASP A 5 -15.77 -6.05 -18.60
CA ASP A 5 -14.30 -6.03 -18.41
C ASP A 5 -13.78 -4.59 -18.50
N ALA A 6 -14.30 -3.80 -19.44
CA ALA A 6 -13.89 -2.41 -19.62
C ALA A 6 -14.30 -1.49 -18.45
N GLU A 7 -15.47 -1.76 -17.84
CA GLU A 7 -15.90 -1.07 -16.63
C GLU A 7 -14.99 -1.43 -15.44
N PHE A 8 -14.65 -2.71 -15.31
CA PHE A 8 -13.74 -3.19 -14.29
C PHE A 8 -12.35 -2.56 -14.42
N ASP A 9 -11.76 -2.58 -15.62
CA ASP A 9 -10.46 -1.97 -15.92
C ASP A 9 -10.44 -0.47 -15.57
N ALA A 10 -11.54 0.24 -15.82
CA ALA A 10 -11.67 1.66 -15.47
C ALA A 10 -11.67 1.88 -13.95
N VAL A 11 -12.38 1.04 -13.18
CA VAL A 11 -12.39 1.13 -11.72
C VAL A 11 -11.00 0.84 -11.14
N VAL A 12 -10.28 -0.14 -11.70
CA VAL A 12 -8.90 -0.44 -11.32
C VAL A 12 -7.99 0.78 -11.54
N GLY A 13 -8.09 1.43 -12.70
CA GLY A 13 -7.32 2.66 -12.95
C GLY A 13 -7.62 3.78 -11.94
N TYR A 14 -8.88 3.95 -11.53
CA TYR A 14 -9.21 4.90 -10.48
C TYR A 14 -8.67 4.51 -9.11
N LEU A 15 -8.61 3.22 -8.79
CA LEU A 15 -8.01 2.75 -7.54
C LEU A 15 -6.51 3.01 -7.50
N GLU A 16 -5.81 2.76 -8.61
CA GLU A 16 -4.39 3.10 -8.75
C GLU A 16 -4.15 4.60 -8.50
N ASP A 17 -4.96 5.47 -9.13
CA ASP A 17 -4.90 6.91 -8.93
C ASP A 17 -5.16 7.31 -7.46
N ILE A 18 -6.15 6.69 -6.80
CA ILE A 18 -6.50 6.99 -5.40
C ILE A 18 -5.36 6.59 -4.45
N ILE A 19 -4.72 5.44 -4.67
CA ILE A 19 -3.68 4.94 -3.76
C ILE A 19 -2.35 5.70 -3.96
N MET A 20 -2.05 6.11 -5.20
CA MET A 20 -0.89 6.94 -5.51
C MET A 20 -1.07 8.42 -5.11
N ASP A 21 -2.29 8.83 -4.74
CA ASP A 21 -2.60 10.21 -4.38
C ASP A 21 -1.96 10.65 -3.06
N ASP A 22 -1.44 11.88 -3.03
CA ASP A 22 -0.77 12.46 -1.86
C ASP A 22 -1.68 12.52 -0.64
N ASP A 23 -3.00 12.71 -0.83
CA ASP A 23 -3.97 12.76 0.26
C ASP A 23 -4.10 11.39 0.94
N PHE A 24 -4.10 10.29 0.17
CA PHE A 24 -4.17 8.94 0.74
C PHE A 24 -2.92 8.64 1.57
N GLN A 25 -1.74 8.96 1.03
CA GLN A 25 -0.47 8.82 1.72
C GLN A 25 -0.41 9.68 2.99
N LEU A 26 -1.01 10.88 2.96
CA LEU A 26 -1.10 11.74 4.14
C LEU A 26 -2.03 11.15 5.22
N ILE A 27 -3.16 10.58 4.83
CA ILE A 27 -4.09 9.91 5.75
C ILE A 27 -3.41 8.72 6.43
N GLN A 28 -2.72 7.86 5.66
CA GLN A 28 -1.95 6.75 6.21
C GLN A 28 -0.89 7.25 7.19
N ARG A 29 -0.05 8.21 6.80
CA ARG A 29 0.98 8.78 7.69
C ARG A 29 0.40 9.38 8.96
N THR A 30 -0.74 10.07 8.87
CA THR A 30 -1.40 10.68 10.04
C THR A 30 -1.93 9.61 10.99
N PHE A 31 -2.51 8.54 10.44
CA PHE A 31 -2.95 7.40 11.22
C PHE A 31 -1.77 6.70 11.91
N MET A 32 -0.66 6.53 11.19
CA MET A 32 0.55 5.92 11.74
C MET A 32 1.17 6.77 12.85
N GLU A 33 1.31 8.07 12.67
CA GLU A 33 1.81 9.02 13.69
C GLU A 33 0.99 8.94 14.99
N LYS A 34 -0.33 8.71 14.89
CA LYS A 34 -1.21 8.59 16.07
C LYS A 34 -0.99 7.28 16.84
N HIS A 35 -0.59 6.20 16.18
CA HIS A 35 -0.62 4.85 16.75
C HIS A 35 0.75 4.14 16.84
N TYR A 36 1.82 4.69 16.25
CA TYR A 36 3.12 3.99 16.15
C TYR A 36 3.74 3.58 17.49
N GLN A 37 3.46 4.32 18.57
CA GLN A 37 3.99 4.02 19.90
C GLN A 37 3.38 2.76 20.52
N GLU A 38 2.20 2.36 20.06
CA GLU A 38 1.53 1.15 20.55
C GLU A 38 2.21 -0.12 20.04
N PHE A 39 2.83 -0.07 18.85
CA PHE A 39 3.44 -1.22 18.19
C PHE A 39 4.86 -1.49 18.67
N ASP A 40 5.17 -2.75 18.93
CA ASP A 40 6.50 -3.26 19.24
C ASP A 40 6.83 -4.54 18.46
N ASP A 41 8.15 -4.80 18.38
CA ASP A 41 8.74 -5.94 17.66
C ASP A 41 8.65 -7.26 18.47
N SER A 42 7.63 -7.38 19.33
CA SER A 42 7.35 -8.62 20.05
C SER A 42 6.63 -9.61 19.13
N GLU A 43 6.94 -10.90 19.24
CA GLU A 43 6.15 -11.96 18.60
C GLU A 43 4.72 -12.01 19.12
N GLU A 44 4.50 -11.64 20.40
CA GLU A 44 3.17 -11.58 21.01
C GLU A 44 2.46 -10.28 20.63
N ASN A 45 1.25 -10.40 20.08
CA ASN A 45 0.44 -9.25 19.68
C ASN A 45 -0.37 -8.70 20.86
N LYS A 46 -0.35 -7.38 21.04
CA LYS A 46 -1.21 -6.71 22.03
C LYS A 46 -2.67 -6.75 21.58
N LEU A 47 -3.59 -6.87 22.54
CA LEU A 47 -5.04 -6.82 22.25
C LEU A 47 -5.47 -5.52 21.56
N ILE A 48 -4.75 -4.42 21.78
CA ILE A 48 -5.05 -3.14 21.15
C ILE A 48 -4.76 -3.16 19.64
N TYR A 49 -3.87 -4.04 19.15
CA TYR A 49 -3.54 -4.13 17.72
C TYR A 49 -4.76 -4.46 16.88
N THR A 50 -5.63 -5.35 17.35
CA THR A 50 -6.89 -5.67 16.66
C THR A 50 -7.80 -4.44 16.54
N SER A 51 -7.87 -3.62 17.59
CA SER A 51 -8.73 -2.43 17.59
C SER A 51 -8.20 -1.37 16.61
N ILE A 52 -6.89 -1.14 16.62
CA ILE A 52 -6.23 -0.19 15.70
C ILE A 52 -6.32 -0.70 14.26
N PHE A 53 -6.14 -2.00 14.04
CA PHE A 53 -6.25 -2.60 12.72
C PHE A 53 -7.66 -2.42 12.14
N ASN A 54 -8.72 -2.70 12.91
CA ASN A 54 -10.10 -2.48 12.45
C ASN A 54 -10.39 -0.99 12.17
N GLU A 55 -9.82 -0.07 12.97
CA GLU A 55 -9.91 1.37 12.71
C GLU A 55 -9.22 1.75 11.39
N TYR A 56 -8.05 1.16 11.11
CA TYR A 56 -7.32 1.35 9.86
C TYR A 56 -8.08 0.83 8.64
N ILE A 57 -8.61 -0.40 8.71
CA ILE A 57 -9.42 -0.98 7.63
C ILE A 57 -10.62 -0.07 7.33
N SER A 58 -11.35 0.33 8.37
CA SER A 58 -12.51 1.21 8.22
C SER A 58 -12.13 2.56 7.58
N LEU A 59 -10.97 3.10 7.94
CA LEU A 59 -10.46 4.36 7.38
C LEU A 59 -10.14 4.23 5.89
N VAL A 60 -9.40 3.19 5.50
CA VAL A 60 -8.99 2.94 4.11
C VAL A 60 -10.21 2.61 3.25
N GLU A 61 -11.07 1.67 3.69
CA GLU A 61 -12.28 1.28 2.96
C GLU A 61 -13.19 2.48 2.72
N LYS A 62 -13.45 3.27 3.76
CA LYS A 62 -14.30 4.45 3.65
C LYS A 62 -13.72 5.48 2.69
N TYR A 63 -12.42 5.74 2.76
CA TYR A 63 -11.77 6.71 1.88
C TYR A 63 -11.83 6.28 0.41
N ILE A 64 -11.55 5.00 0.14
CA ILE A 64 -11.63 4.43 -1.21
C ILE A 64 -13.08 4.50 -1.72
N GLU A 65 -14.06 4.11 -0.90
CA GLU A 65 -15.48 4.15 -1.27
C GLU A 65 -15.93 5.58 -1.61
N GLU A 66 -15.61 6.57 -0.77
CA GLU A 66 -15.95 7.97 -1.01
C GLU A 66 -15.33 8.49 -2.31
N LYS A 67 -14.05 8.20 -2.56
CA LYS A 67 -13.38 8.62 -3.80
C LYS A 67 -13.94 7.94 -5.05
N LEU A 68 -14.31 6.66 -4.97
CA LEU A 68 -14.93 5.95 -6.09
C LEU A 68 -16.34 6.46 -6.37
N LEU A 69 -17.14 6.75 -5.33
CA LEU A 69 -18.47 7.35 -5.47
C LEU A 69 -18.43 8.75 -6.10
N ASP A 70 -17.42 9.55 -5.75
CA ASP A 70 -17.21 10.88 -6.34
C ASP A 70 -16.86 10.81 -7.83
N ARG A 71 -16.18 9.74 -8.27
CA ARG A 71 -15.78 9.52 -9.66
C ARG A 71 -16.87 8.84 -10.49
N ILE A 72 -17.61 7.90 -9.89
CA ILE A 72 -18.58 7.04 -10.57
C ILE A 72 -19.96 7.21 -9.90
N PRO A 73 -20.86 8.01 -10.49
CA PRO A 73 -22.20 8.19 -9.97
C PRO A 73 -22.96 6.86 -9.94
N GLY A 74 -23.46 6.48 -8.76
CA GLY A 74 -24.18 5.22 -8.58
C GLY A 74 -23.30 3.99 -8.46
N PHE A 75 -21.99 4.17 -8.19
CA PHE A 75 -21.08 3.07 -7.88
C PHE A 75 -21.62 2.21 -6.73
N ASN A 76 -21.48 0.89 -6.88
CA ASN A 76 -21.91 -0.07 -5.89
C ASN A 76 -20.70 -0.86 -5.38
N MET A 77 -20.24 -0.48 -4.18
CA MET A 77 -19.07 -1.09 -3.55
C MET A 77 -19.25 -2.60 -3.39
N THR A 78 -20.43 -3.08 -2.99
CA THR A 78 -20.70 -4.52 -2.82
C THR A 78 -20.57 -5.30 -4.14
N ALA A 79 -21.10 -4.74 -5.24
CA ALA A 79 -20.99 -5.36 -6.55
C ALA A 79 -19.52 -5.39 -7.00
N PHE A 80 -18.78 -4.31 -6.74
CA PHE A 80 -17.36 -4.23 -7.05
C PHE A 80 -16.53 -5.24 -6.25
N THR A 81 -16.75 -5.38 -4.93
CA THR A 81 -16.05 -6.39 -4.11
C THR A 81 -16.34 -7.82 -4.58
N MET A 82 -17.57 -8.09 -5.04
CA MET A 82 -17.89 -9.39 -5.65
C MET A 82 -17.14 -9.60 -6.97
N SER A 83 -17.09 -8.59 -7.85
CA SER A 83 -16.30 -8.64 -9.08
C SER A 83 -14.79 -8.81 -8.79
N LEU A 84 -14.24 -8.10 -7.80
CA LEU A 84 -12.87 -8.24 -7.34
C LEU A 84 -12.54 -9.70 -6.96
N GLN A 85 -13.44 -10.36 -6.23
CA GLN A 85 -13.24 -11.76 -5.84
C GLN A 85 -13.31 -12.73 -7.02
N GLN A 86 -14.15 -12.45 -8.01
CA GLN A 86 -14.31 -13.30 -9.20
C GLN A 86 -13.14 -13.17 -10.18
N HIS A 87 -12.55 -11.98 -10.28
CA HIS A 87 -11.42 -11.71 -11.18
C HIS A 87 -10.06 -11.85 -10.50
N LYS A 88 -9.99 -12.28 -9.23
CA LYS A 88 -8.75 -12.44 -8.47
C LYS A 88 -7.72 -13.36 -9.16
N ASP A 89 -8.17 -14.38 -9.88
CA ASP A 89 -7.29 -15.32 -10.59
C ASP A 89 -6.89 -14.84 -12.00
N GLU A 90 -7.67 -13.93 -12.60
CA GLU A 90 -7.40 -13.38 -13.94
C GLU A 90 -6.57 -12.09 -13.87
N MET A 91 -6.69 -11.34 -12.78
CA MET A 91 -5.97 -10.10 -12.53
C MET A 91 -4.89 -10.33 -11.49
N ALA A 92 -3.81 -10.98 -11.91
CA ALA A 92 -2.51 -10.89 -11.26
C ALA A 92 -1.91 -9.49 -11.50
N GLY A 93 -2.61 -8.45 -11.01
CA GLY A 93 -2.17 -7.07 -11.07
C GLY A 93 -1.61 -6.64 -9.73
N ASP A 94 -0.46 -5.98 -9.74
CA ASP A 94 0.21 -5.43 -8.56
C ASP A 94 -0.74 -4.61 -7.66
N ILE A 95 -1.80 -4.03 -8.25
CA ILE A 95 -2.85 -3.28 -7.55
C ILE A 95 -3.70 -4.14 -6.61
N PHE A 96 -4.00 -5.40 -6.97
CA PHE A 96 -4.76 -6.30 -6.10
C PHE A 96 -3.92 -6.75 -4.92
N ASP A 97 -2.66 -7.09 -5.16
CA ASP A 97 -1.71 -7.43 -4.10
C ASP A 97 -1.55 -6.23 -3.16
N MET A 98 -1.48 -5.02 -3.69
CA MET A 98 -1.45 -3.78 -2.91
C MET A 98 -2.72 -3.61 -2.05
N LEU A 99 -3.92 -3.79 -2.61
CA LEU A 99 -5.17 -3.73 -1.84
C LEU A 99 -5.23 -4.82 -0.75
N LEU A 100 -4.75 -6.02 -1.06
CA LEU A 100 -4.67 -7.12 -0.10
C LEU A 100 -3.74 -6.76 1.07
N THR A 101 -2.64 -6.06 0.82
CA THR A 101 -1.74 -5.62 1.90
C THR A 101 -2.43 -4.72 2.92
N PHE A 102 -3.44 -3.93 2.53
CA PHE A 102 -4.21 -3.11 3.48
C PHE A 102 -5.03 -3.97 4.44
N THR A 103 -5.51 -5.12 3.97
CA THR A 103 -6.29 -6.09 4.74
C THR A 103 -5.45 -7.17 5.42
N ASP A 104 -4.13 -7.16 5.21
CA ASP A 104 -3.21 -8.12 5.81
C ASP A 104 -2.64 -7.58 7.13
N PHE A 105 -2.88 -8.30 8.22
CA PHE A 105 -2.44 -7.88 9.54
C PHE A 105 -0.91 -7.89 9.70
N LEU A 106 -0.20 -8.81 9.04
CA LEU A 106 1.26 -8.91 9.14
C LEU A 106 1.91 -7.73 8.43
N ALA A 107 1.49 -7.44 7.19
CA ALA A 107 1.94 -6.27 6.44
C ALA A 107 1.63 -4.98 7.18
N PHE A 108 0.44 -4.87 7.77
CA PHE A 108 0.04 -3.75 8.61
C PHE A 108 0.97 -3.57 9.82
N LYS A 109 1.28 -4.66 10.55
CA LYS A 109 2.19 -4.59 11.69
C LYS A 109 3.59 -4.18 11.27
N GLU A 110 4.14 -4.78 10.22
CA GLU A 110 5.47 -4.43 9.68
C GLU A 110 5.54 -2.95 9.29
N MET A 111 4.53 -2.44 8.59
CA MET A 111 4.44 -1.02 8.22
C MET A 111 4.55 -0.08 9.44
N PHE A 112 3.90 -0.43 10.56
CA PHE A 112 4.00 0.32 11.81
C PHE A 112 5.37 0.23 12.48
N LEU A 113 6.02 -0.94 12.43
CA LEU A 113 7.36 -1.13 12.97
C LEU A 113 8.41 -0.36 12.18
N ASP A 114 8.31 -0.36 10.85
CA ASP A 114 9.19 0.40 9.95
C ASP A 114 9.07 1.89 10.21
N TYR A 115 7.84 2.39 10.30
CA TYR A 115 7.58 3.80 10.60
C TYR A 115 8.11 4.21 11.97
N ARG A 116 7.92 3.35 12.97
CA ARG A 116 8.49 3.57 14.31
C ARG A 116 10.03 3.60 14.24
N ALA A 117 10.66 2.68 13.51
CA ALA A 117 12.11 2.64 13.36
C ALA A 117 12.64 3.89 12.65
N GLU A 118 11.94 4.41 11.64
CA GLU A 118 12.26 5.67 10.98
C GLU A 118 12.16 6.84 11.97
N LYS A 119 11.07 6.95 12.74
CA LYS A 119 10.84 8.02 13.72
C LYS A 119 11.84 8.01 14.87
N GLU A 120 12.23 6.83 15.34
CA GLU A 120 13.22 6.66 16.41
C GLU A 120 14.66 6.76 15.90
N GLY A 121 14.89 7.03 14.60
CA GLY A 121 16.23 7.16 14.02
C GLY A 121 17.00 5.84 14.00
N ARG A 122 16.31 4.70 14.02
CA ARG A 122 16.88 3.36 13.83
C ARG A 122 16.93 2.94 12.36
N SER A 123 16.37 3.74 11.45
CA SER A 123 16.50 3.54 10.00
C SER A 123 17.98 3.46 9.64
N LEU A 124 18.35 2.38 8.94
CA LEU A 124 19.71 2.13 8.47
C LEU A 124 20.19 3.33 7.65
N ASP A 125 21.26 3.99 8.12
CA ASP A 125 21.96 4.99 7.34
C ASP A 125 22.58 4.34 6.08
N LEU A 126 21.81 4.35 5.00
CA LEU A 126 22.22 3.86 3.68
C LEU A 126 23.35 4.69 3.04
N SER A 127 23.82 5.77 3.68
CA SER A 127 24.95 6.57 3.19
C SER A 127 26.27 5.79 3.11
N SER A 128 26.37 4.67 3.81
CA SER A 128 27.60 3.87 3.90
C SER A 128 27.74 2.75 2.85
N GLY A 129 26.71 2.47 2.04
CA GLY A 129 26.68 1.30 1.13
C GLY A 129 26.91 1.56 -0.36
N LEU A 130 26.75 2.80 -0.85
CA LEU A 130 26.84 3.12 -2.27
C LEU A 130 28.18 3.76 -2.65
N VAL A 131 29.26 2.98 -2.58
CA VAL A 131 30.52 3.36 -3.23
C VAL A 131 30.38 3.05 -4.72
N VAL A 132 29.97 4.05 -5.52
CA VAL A 132 30.00 3.97 -6.98
C VAL A 132 31.46 4.01 -7.43
N THR A 133 32.08 2.83 -7.58
CA THR A 133 33.37 2.72 -8.28
C THR A 133 33.11 2.76 -9.78
N SER A 134 33.44 3.89 -10.43
CA SER A 134 33.40 4.02 -11.89
C SER A 134 34.35 3.00 -12.55
N LEU A 135 33.81 2.14 -13.41
CA LEU A 135 34.60 1.28 -14.30
C LEU A 135 35.22 2.13 -15.42
N ASN A 136 36.48 2.54 -15.24
CA ASN A 136 37.26 3.09 -16.36
C ASN A 136 37.55 1.98 -17.37
N LYS A 137 36.97 2.09 -18.57
CA LYS A 137 37.34 1.29 -19.75
C LYS A 137 38.81 1.55 -20.09
N SER A 138 39.67 0.59 -19.80
CA SER A 138 41.00 0.51 -20.41
C SER A 138 40.86 0.05 -21.86
N SER A 139 40.86 1.01 -22.78
CA SER A 139 41.11 0.78 -24.20
C SER A 139 42.55 0.28 -24.36
N ILE A 140 42.72 -1.04 -24.44
CA ILE A 140 43.95 -1.62 -24.99
C ILE A 140 43.89 -1.42 -26.51
N SER A 141 44.69 -0.45 -26.97
CA SER A 141 45.15 -0.36 -28.33
C SER A 141 46.14 -1.50 -28.55
N SER A 142 45.83 -2.38 -29.51
CA SER A 142 46.79 -3.31 -30.09
C SER A 142 47.02 -2.87 -31.52
N SER A 143 48.29 -2.74 -31.86
CA SER A 143 48.88 -2.28 -33.11
C SER A 143 48.37 -2.94 -34.39
#